data_AF-A0A7S2Y293-F1
#
_entry.id   AF-A0A7S2Y293-F1
#
_cell.length_a   1.000
_cell.length_b   1.000
_cell.length_c   1.000
_cell.angle_alpha   90.00
_cell.angle_beta   90.00
_cell.angle_gamma   90.00
#
_symmetry.space_group_name_H-M   'P 1'
#
loop_
_entity.id
_entity.type
_entity.pdbx_description
1 polymer ?
#
loop_
_entity_poly.entity_id
_entity_poly.type
_entity_poly.pdbx_seq_one_letter_code
_entity_poly.pdbx_strand_id
1 'polypeptide(L)'
;MGNSVSTGSDKKNDQSAQISQDLETLGSSSVSLHSPEKQAAVYRLRQNLVQSRSVPEKLAACAKIEQERYALWPTPPSPKSSAPTTFDNDHRAMVADRVRGLIYGCALGDAVGLATEFLSRRQVQDFYGNNTLLCPQPARVYPDTHRIMWQAGDWTDDTDQMIVVLKSLFHCVGTFPQENSISNEDLSMLERDFATRLLDWKEHGFADLGDEGGVGMGQQTKRVLTSLGFVEHPTHVAQQVWQQGKCRAAANGALMRTAVTGLPFYWDLSKVNQITASICQTTHADPKCVASCVSMATLVALLLQRKDEEIGLETENDAQTIEALIQESLDVASRYLPDEESAQAEFKDYVQVQSQTLEALELDDPSSIGYTYKCLGAGIWGLRATTGTTTDPSCMTFDEMIQTLVSQGGDADTNAMVAGGLWGCRRGFRQLPSEWIAQLPHAAWLEAHVQKVLFLLDLLPPVRENTNESKVS
;
A
#
# COMPACT_ATOMS: atom_id res chain seq x y z
N MET A 1 41.15 27.87 35.64
CA MET A 1 39.82 27.67 35.06
C MET A 1 39.96 26.55 34.05
N GLY A 2 39.64 25.31 34.46
CA GLY A 2 39.74 24.14 33.60
C GLY A 2 38.49 24.05 32.74
N ASN A 3 38.63 24.26 31.43
CA ASN A 3 37.59 23.89 30.47
C ASN A 3 37.62 22.36 30.34
N SER A 4 36.69 21.68 31.01
CA SER A 4 36.41 20.27 30.76
C SER A 4 35.79 20.15 29.37
N VAL A 5 36.59 19.66 28.43
CA VAL A 5 36.09 19.19 27.13
C VAL A 5 35.32 17.90 27.42
N SER A 6 33.99 17.98 27.39
CA SER A 6 33.09 16.81 27.39
C SER A 6 33.53 15.88 26.26
N THR A 7 33.98 14.69 26.62
CA THR A 7 34.44 13.66 25.69
C THR A 7 33.22 13.04 24.99
N GLY A 8 33.37 12.60 23.74
CA GLY A 8 32.27 12.01 22.96
C GLY A 8 31.67 10.73 23.55
N SER A 9 32.30 10.13 24.57
CA SER A 9 31.76 9.01 25.35
C SER A 9 30.66 9.44 26.32
N ASP A 10 30.79 10.61 26.94
CA ASP A 10 29.84 11.08 27.96
C ASP A 10 28.51 11.47 27.32
N LYS A 11 28.56 12.11 26.12
CA LYS A 11 27.35 12.44 25.33
C LYS A 11 26.58 11.21 24.86
N LYS A 12 27.26 10.12 24.50
CA LYS A 12 26.59 8.87 24.08
C LYS A 12 25.93 8.14 25.26
N ASN A 13 26.57 8.17 26.44
CA ASN A 13 26.00 7.61 27.65
C ASN A 13 24.77 8.40 28.14
N ASP A 14 24.83 9.74 28.08
CA ASP A 14 23.70 10.60 28.42
C ASP A 14 22.50 10.40 27.47
N GLN A 15 22.76 10.24 26.16
CA GLN A 15 21.71 9.98 25.18
C GLN A 15 21.05 8.61 25.39
N SER A 16 21.84 7.57 25.67
CA SER A 16 21.31 6.23 25.96
C SER A 16 20.45 6.22 27.23
N ALA A 17 20.86 6.92 28.28
CA ALA A 17 20.09 7.03 29.52
C ALA A 17 18.75 7.76 29.31
N GLN A 18 18.75 8.83 28.52
CA GLN A 18 17.53 9.57 28.18
C GLN A 18 16.54 8.73 27.37
N ILE A 19 17.01 7.93 26.40
CA ILE A 19 16.15 7.03 25.62
C ILE A 19 15.48 6.00 26.53
N SER A 20 16.23 5.36 27.44
CA SER A 20 15.66 4.40 28.39
C SER A 20 14.57 5.04 29.26
N GLN A 21 14.82 6.24 29.79
CA GLN A 21 13.84 6.97 30.60
C GLN A 21 12.58 7.34 29.80
N ASP A 22 12.73 7.77 28.54
CA ASP A 22 11.61 8.13 27.70
C ASP A 22 10.75 6.89 27.36
N LEU A 23 11.37 5.74 27.11
CA LEU A 23 10.66 4.46 26.91
C LEU A 23 9.90 4.01 28.16
N GLU A 24 10.51 4.12 29.34
CA GLU A 24 9.82 3.86 30.62
C GLU A 24 8.61 4.79 30.81
N THR A 25 8.76 6.06 30.43
CA THR A 25 7.69 7.06 30.49
C THR A 25 6.52 6.70 29.58
N LEU A 26 6.77 6.21 28.36
CA LEU A 26 5.73 5.73 27.45
C LEU A 26 5.02 4.49 28.00
N GLY A 27 5.77 3.53 28.55
CA GLY A 27 5.23 2.29 29.11
C GLY A 27 4.50 2.45 30.44
N SER A 28 4.69 3.57 31.14
CA SER A 28 4.11 3.79 32.47
C SER A 28 2.59 3.97 32.43
N SER A 29 1.85 3.16 33.19
CA SER A 29 0.42 3.32 33.41
C SER A 29 0.07 4.40 34.43
N SER A 30 1.03 4.86 35.24
CA SER A 30 0.81 5.91 36.25
C SER A 30 0.77 7.32 35.65
N VAL A 31 1.27 7.47 34.41
CA VAL A 31 1.29 8.75 33.68
C VAL A 31 0.15 8.77 32.66
N SER A 32 -0.71 9.79 32.74
CA SER A 32 -1.84 9.97 31.81
C SER A 32 -1.36 10.03 30.36
N LEU A 33 -2.12 9.39 29.46
CA LEU A 33 -1.90 9.41 27.99
C LEU A 33 -1.91 10.84 27.42
N HIS A 34 -2.60 11.78 28.08
CA HIS A 34 -2.68 13.19 27.68
C HIS A 34 -1.62 14.06 28.37
N SER A 35 -0.70 13.48 29.15
CA SER A 35 0.29 14.27 29.87
C SER A 35 1.30 14.93 28.92
N PRO A 36 1.74 16.17 29.21
CA PRO A 36 2.85 16.80 28.48
C PRO A 36 4.14 15.98 28.55
N GLU A 37 4.31 15.20 29.62
CA GLU A 37 5.47 14.33 29.86
C GLU A 37 5.58 13.22 28.81
N LYS A 38 4.51 12.44 28.57
CA LYS A 38 4.48 11.41 27.53
C LYS A 38 4.64 12.01 26.13
N GLN A 39 4.00 13.15 25.85
CA GLN A 39 4.14 13.81 24.55
C GLN A 39 5.58 14.27 24.30
N ALA A 40 6.23 14.83 25.32
CA ALA A 40 7.63 15.23 25.21
C ALA A 40 8.57 14.02 25.05
N ALA A 41 8.29 12.91 25.74
CA ALA A 41 9.03 11.66 25.59
C ALA A 41 8.93 11.09 24.17
N VAL A 42 7.72 11.02 23.59
CA VAL A 42 7.54 10.62 22.16
C VAL A 42 8.34 11.52 21.24
N TYR A 43 8.25 12.84 21.43
CA TYR A 43 8.93 13.78 20.55
C TYR A 43 10.45 13.61 20.59
N ARG A 44 11.04 13.48 21.79
CA ARG A 44 12.47 13.20 21.95
C ARG A 44 12.88 11.86 21.37
N LEU A 45 12.09 10.81 21.59
CA LEU A 45 12.36 9.48 21.03
C LEU A 45 12.32 9.52 19.51
N ARG A 46 11.32 10.17 18.91
CA ARG A 46 11.25 10.35 17.45
C ARG A 46 12.46 11.08 16.90
N GLN A 47 12.93 12.15 17.55
CA GLN A 47 14.14 12.85 17.12
C GLN A 47 15.41 11.99 17.17
N ASN A 48 15.47 11.02 18.09
CA ASN A 48 16.61 10.11 18.22
C ASN A 48 16.53 8.91 17.28
N LEU A 49 15.32 8.36 17.09
CA LEU A 49 15.07 7.12 16.36
C LEU A 49 14.80 7.35 14.87
N VAL A 50 14.30 8.54 14.51
CA VAL A 50 13.87 8.84 13.15
C VAL A 50 14.48 10.16 12.68
N GLN A 51 15.41 10.08 11.74
CA GLN A 51 16.11 11.25 11.21
C GLN A 51 15.42 11.77 9.94
N SER A 52 14.83 12.96 10.03
CA SER A 52 14.27 13.63 8.86
C SER A 52 15.39 14.13 7.94
N ARG A 53 15.40 13.67 6.68
CA ARG A 53 16.27 14.24 5.64
C ARG A 53 15.93 15.70 5.39
N SER A 54 16.96 16.52 5.22
CA SER A 54 16.81 17.88 4.73
C SER A 54 16.24 17.89 3.30
N VAL A 55 15.58 18.98 2.89
CA VAL A 55 15.05 19.12 1.52
C VAL A 55 16.12 18.86 0.44
N PRO A 56 17.36 19.38 0.55
CA PRO A 56 18.41 19.03 -0.42
C PRO A 56 18.75 17.54 -0.50
N GLU A 57 18.78 16.83 0.63
CA GLU A 57 19.05 15.39 0.66
C GLU A 57 17.90 14.59 0.03
N LYS A 58 16.65 14.98 0.31
CA LYS A 58 15.47 14.40 -0.36
C LYS A 58 15.52 14.60 -1.88
N LEU A 59 15.86 15.80 -2.33
CA LEU A 59 16.01 16.12 -3.76
C LEU A 59 17.17 15.34 -4.41
N ALA A 60 18.31 15.21 -3.72
CA ALA A 60 19.44 14.43 -4.21
C ALA A 60 19.10 12.94 -4.33
N ALA A 61 18.33 12.39 -3.39
CA ALA A 61 17.83 11.01 -3.47
C ALA A 61 16.83 10.82 -4.62
N CYS A 62 15.89 11.75 -4.81
CA CYS A 62 15.00 11.75 -5.99
C CYS A 62 15.81 11.79 -7.28
N ALA A 63 16.79 12.69 -7.37
CA ALA A 63 17.67 12.82 -8.53
C ALA A 63 18.50 11.55 -8.75
N LYS A 64 18.93 10.85 -7.69
CA LYS A 64 19.63 9.57 -7.78
C LYS A 64 18.72 8.47 -8.34
N ILE A 65 17.46 8.41 -7.92
CA ILE A 65 16.47 7.46 -8.47
C ILE A 65 16.11 7.78 -9.91
N GLU A 66 16.10 9.06 -10.25
CA GLU A 66 16.01 9.54 -11.62
C GLU A 66 17.29 9.27 -12.42
N GLN A 67 18.47 9.17 -11.80
CA GLN A 67 19.71 8.76 -12.45
C GLN A 67 19.82 7.23 -12.57
N GLU A 68 19.17 6.50 -11.67
CA GLU A 68 18.82 5.07 -11.81
C GLU A 68 17.69 4.87 -12.85
N ARG A 69 17.30 5.91 -13.61
CA ARG A 69 16.84 5.72 -15.00
C ARG A 69 17.96 5.02 -15.75
N TYR A 70 17.97 3.68 -15.71
CA TYR A 70 18.90 2.88 -16.48
C TYR A 70 18.96 3.37 -17.93
N ALA A 71 20.15 3.27 -18.54
CA ALA A 71 20.35 3.38 -19.98
C ALA A 71 19.62 2.27 -20.80
N LEU A 72 18.81 1.44 -20.16
CA LEU A 72 18.16 0.24 -20.68
C LEU A 72 16.79 0.02 -20.02
N TRP A 73 15.91 1.04 -20.04
CA TRP A 73 14.49 0.72 -19.85
C TRP A 73 14.08 -0.24 -20.97
N PRO A 74 13.48 -1.40 -20.67
CA PRO A 74 12.89 -2.20 -21.73
C PRO A 74 11.89 -1.30 -22.45
N THR A 75 11.89 -1.36 -23.79
CA THR A 75 10.87 -0.67 -24.57
C THR A 75 9.51 -1.07 -24.00
N PRO A 76 8.63 -0.12 -23.65
CA PRO A 76 7.29 -0.44 -23.18
C PRO A 76 6.67 -1.47 -24.14
N PRO A 77 6.00 -2.51 -23.62
CA PRO A 77 5.33 -3.46 -24.49
C PRO A 77 4.35 -2.68 -25.37
N SER A 78 4.48 -2.81 -26.70
CA SER A 78 3.54 -2.17 -27.61
C SER A 78 2.14 -2.72 -27.31
N PRO A 79 1.17 -1.86 -26.96
CA PRO A 79 -0.21 -2.31 -26.86
C PRO A 79 -0.63 -2.87 -28.23
N LYS A 80 -1.01 -4.16 -28.31
CA LYS A 80 -1.43 -4.83 -29.57
C LYS A 80 -2.94 -4.99 -29.64
N SER A 81 -3.45 -5.21 -30.86
CA SER A 81 -4.85 -5.11 -31.32
C SER A 81 -5.96 -5.85 -30.54
N SER A 82 -5.62 -6.67 -29.54
CA SER A 82 -6.59 -7.35 -28.65
C SER A 82 -6.71 -6.70 -27.27
N ALA A 83 -5.72 -5.90 -26.84
CA ALA A 83 -5.95 -4.90 -25.81
C ALA A 83 -6.79 -3.77 -26.46
N PRO A 84 -7.67 -3.05 -25.74
CA PRO A 84 -8.54 -2.03 -26.33
C PRO A 84 -7.74 -0.78 -26.74
N THR A 85 -6.73 -0.92 -27.58
CA THR A 85 -5.60 0.01 -27.67
C THR A 85 -5.64 0.92 -28.89
N THR A 86 -6.83 1.16 -29.39
CA THR A 86 -7.16 2.50 -29.90
C THR A 86 -7.79 3.31 -28.77
N PHE A 87 -7.13 3.38 -27.62
CA PHE A 87 -7.47 4.37 -26.63
C PHE A 87 -7.10 5.72 -27.21
N ASP A 88 -8.10 6.59 -27.36
CA ASP A 88 -7.84 7.99 -27.61
C ASP A 88 -6.94 8.57 -26.49
N ASN A 89 -6.34 9.73 -26.75
CA ASN A 89 -5.43 10.36 -25.79
C ASN A 89 -6.13 10.67 -24.45
N ASP A 90 -7.44 10.86 -24.46
CA ASP A 90 -8.22 11.17 -23.26
C ASP A 90 -8.34 9.93 -22.35
N HIS A 91 -8.61 8.76 -22.93
CA HIS A 91 -8.62 7.51 -22.17
C HIS A 91 -7.24 7.15 -21.64
N ARG A 92 -6.16 7.33 -22.42
CA ARG A 92 -4.79 7.13 -21.90
C ARG A 92 -4.50 8.04 -20.70
N ALA A 93 -4.91 9.31 -20.78
CA ALA A 93 -4.74 10.26 -19.68
C ALA A 93 -5.58 9.88 -18.45
N MET A 94 -6.79 9.36 -18.65
CA MET A 94 -7.65 8.84 -17.58
C MET A 94 -7.01 7.63 -16.89
N VAL A 95 -6.54 6.63 -17.65
CA VAL A 95 -5.83 5.47 -17.09
C VAL A 95 -4.57 5.91 -16.35
N ALA A 96 -3.79 6.84 -16.90
CA ALA A 96 -2.62 7.41 -16.22
C ALA A 96 -2.98 8.06 -14.87
N ASP A 97 -4.09 8.81 -14.82
CA ASP A 97 -4.58 9.46 -13.61
C ASP A 97 -5.00 8.43 -12.56
N ARG A 98 -5.66 7.35 -12.97
CA ARG A 98 -6.08 6.23 -12.13
C ARG A 98 -4.92 5.39 -11.61
N VAL A 99 -3.91 5.11 -12.44
CA VAL A 99 -2.69 4.42 -12.01
C VAL A 99 -1.92 5.23 -10.96
N ARG A 100 -1.76 6.55 -11.19
CA ARG A 100 -1.19 7.44 -10.18
C ARG A 100 -2.08 7.49 -8.93
N GLY A 101 -3.40 7.56 -9.11
CA GLY A 101 -4.39 7.59 -8.04
C GLY A 101 -4.33 6.34 -7.15
N LEU A 102 -4.19 5.15 -7.73
CA LEU A 102 -4.01 3.89 -7.01
C LEU A 102 -2.81 3.97 -6.05
N ILE A 103 -1.64 4.33 -6.59
CA ILE A 103 -0.37 4.31 -5.84
C ILE A 103 -0.39 5.36 -4.71
N TYR A 104 -0.85 6.58 -5.00
CA TYR A 104 -0.96 7.63 -3.96
C TYR A 104 -2.10 7.35 -2.98
N GLY A 105 -3.22 6.81 -3.44
CA GLY A 105 -4.35 6.44 -2.58
C GLY A 105 -3.96 5.38 -1.57
N CYS A 106 -3.18 4.38 -1.99
CA CYS A 106 -2.54 3.44 -1.09
C CYS A 106 -1.62 4.14 -0.07
N ALA A 107 -0.64 4.93 -0.54
CA ALA A 107 0.33 5.59 0.33
C ALA A 107 -0.28 6.57 1.34
N LEU A 108 -1.32 7.30 0.93
CA LEU A 108 -2.07 8.19 1.80
C LEU A 108 -2.88 7.41 2.84
N GLY A 109 -3.55 6.33 2.42
CA GLY A 109 -4.32 5.48 3.33
C GLY A 109 -3.44 4.90 4.44
N ASP A 110 -2.32 4.31 4.05
CA ASP A 110 -1.27 3.81 4.95
C ASP A 110 -0.82 4.90 5.94
N ALA A 111 -0.30 6.02 5.43
CA ALA A 111 0.25 7.10 6.25
C ALA A 111 -0.77 7.70 7.25
N VAL A 112 -2.05 7.78 6.87
CA VAL A 112 -3.11 8.24 7.78
C VAL A 112 -3.50 7.16 8.78
N GLY A 113 -3.65 5.91 8.33
CA GLY A 113 -4.09 4.79 9.16
C GLY A 113 -3.12 4.40 10.27
N LEU A 114 -1.82 4.66 10.10
CA LEU A 114 -0.82 4.51 11.16
C LEU A 114 -1.21 5.27 12.45
N ALA A 115 -1.96 6.37 12.33
CA ALA A 115 -2.42 7.13 13.50
C ALA A 115 -3.30 6.29 14.46
N THR A 116 -4.02 5.29 13.95
CA THR A 116 -5.00 4.50 14.73
C THR A 116 -4.79 2.98 14.69
N GLU A 117 -3.84 2.47 13.91
CA GLU A 117 -3.36 1.07 13.92
C GLU A 117 -3.15 0.47 15.34
N PHE A 118 -3.68 -0.72 15.59
CA PHE A 118 -3.70 -1.44 16.86
C PHE A 118 -4.46 -0.77 18.02
N LEU A 119 -5.10 0.38 17.81
CA LEU A 119 -6.01 0.96 18.79
C LEU A 119 -7.40 0.36 18.62
N SER A 120 -8.11 0.13 19.73
CA SER A 120 -9.57 -0.08 19.65
C SER A 120 -10.29 1.19 19.24
N ARG A 121 -11.47 1.07 18.62
CA ARG A 121 -12.37 2.19 18.31
C ARG A 121 -12.59 3.08 19.53
N ARG A 122 -12.69 2.48 20.72
CA ARG A 122 -12.78 3.19 21.99
C ARG A 122 -11.54 4.01 22.30
N GLN A 123 -10.34 3.44 22.15
CA GLN A 123 -9.09 4.17 22.38
C GLN A 123 -8.91 5.32 21.37
N VAL A 124 -9.30 5.11 20.11
CA VAL A 124 -9.32 6.16 19.09
C VAL A 124 -10.21 7.31 19.54
N GLN A 125 -11.45 7.01 19.95
CA GLN A 125 -12.41 7.99 20.44
C GLN A 125 -11.92 8.72 21.70
N ASP A 126 -11.40 7.99 22.68
CA ASP A 126 -10.91 8.56 23.95
C ASP A 126 -9.70 9.50 23.73
N PHE A 127 -8.81 9.16 22.79
CA PHE A 127 -7.61 9.96 22.54
C PHE A 127 -7.83 11.12 21.55
N TYR A 128 -8.38 10.83 20.38
CA TYR A 128 -8.55 11.79 19.28
C TYR A 128 -9.90 12.54 19.36
N GLY A 129 -10.94 11.91 19.90
CA GLY A 129 -12.30 12.48 19.86
C GLY A 129 -12.93 12.42 18.47
N ASN A 130 -14.19 12.83 18.37
CA ASN A 130 -15.00 12.61 17.16
C ASN A 130 -14.74 13.62 16.02
N ASN A 131 -14.03 14.73 16.28
CA ASN A 131 -13.86 15.84 15.33
C ASN A 131 -12.40 16.08 14.92
N THR A 132 -11.50 15.14 15.24
CA THR A 132 -10.09 15.28 14.86
C THR A 132 -9.91 14.82 13.42
N LEU A 133 -9.36 15.71 12.59
CA LEU A 133 -8.91 15.37 11.25
C LEU A 133 -7.59 14.60 11.35
N LEU A 134 -7.60 13.31 11.01
CA LEU A 134 -6.40 12.50 10.87
C LEU A 134 -5.87 12.61 9.44
N CYS A 135 -4.75 13.30 9.25
CA CYS A 135 -4.11 13.44 7.94
C CYS A 135 -2.66 12.97 8.02
N PRO A 136 -1.90 12.90 6.90
CA PRO A 136 -0.47 12.60 6.92
C PRO A 136 0.36 13.64 7.68
N GLN A 137 -0.21 14.60 8.39
CA GLN A 137 0.55 15.33 9.40
C GLN A 137 -0.35 15.62 10.60
N PRO A 138 -0.64 14.62 11.45
CA PRO A 138 -1.41 14.88 12.64
C PRO A 138 -0.58 15.80 13.54
N ALA A 139 -1.16 16.92 14.00
CA ALA A 139 -0.55 17.72 15.06
C ALA A 139 -0.37 16.92 16.36
N ARG A 140 -1.03 15.75 16.48
CA ARG A 140 -1.06 14.89 17.67
C ARG A 140 -1.18 13.41 17.26
N VAL A 141 -0.25 12.58 17.72
CA VAL A 141 -0.24 11.12 17.49
C VAL A 141 -0.29 10.38 18.83
N TYR A 142 -0.93 9.21 18.86
CA TYR A 142 -0.99 8.38 20.06
C TYR A 142 0.43 7.98 20.55
N PRO A 143 0.76 8.22 21.83
CA PRO A 143 2.13 8.09 22.31
C PRO A 143 2.47 6.65 22.76
N ASP A 144 2.83 5.78 21.81
CA ASP A 144 3.21 4.39 22.07
C ASP A 144 4.55 3.99 21.43
N THR A 145 5.00 2.77 21.68
CA THR A 145 6.24 2.22 21.11
C THR A 145 6.12 1.84 19.64
N HIS A 146 4.90 1.83 19.09
CA HIS A 146 4.64 1.48 17.70
C HIS A 146 4.87 2.69 16.80
N ARG A 147 4.12 3.77 17.02
CA ARG A 147 4.14 5.00 16.21
C ARG A 147 5.40 5.83 16.34
N ILE A 148 6.27 5.55 17.31
CA ILE A 148 7.59 6.21 17.42
C ILE A 148 8.57 5.74 16.35
N MET A 149 8.28 4.62 15.67
CA MET A 149 9.15 4.06 14.64
C MET A 149 9.17 4.89 13.34
N TRP A 150 8.17 5.76 13.14
CA TRP A 150 8.01 6.55 11.92
C TRP A 150 7.98 8.06 12.18
N GLN A 151 8.32 8.84 11.16
CA GLN A 151 8.12 10.28 11.16
C GLN A 151 6.62 10.58 11.11
N ALA A 152 6.24 11.79 11.53
CA ALA A 152 4.87 12.24 11.32
C ALA A 152 4.60 12.31 9.82
N GLY A 153 3.60 11.55 9.35
CA GLY A 153 3.21 11.50 7.94
C GLY A 153 3.88 10.49 7.08
N ASP A 154 4.82 9.75 7.63
CA ASP A 154 5.40 8.63 6.93
C ASP A 154 4.39 7.52 6.73
N TRP A 155 4.63 6.70 5.71
CA TRP A 155 3.94 5.43 5.50
C TRP A 155 4.70 4.27 6.16
N THR A 156 4.07 3.11 6.27
CA THR A 156 4.60 1.91 6.94
C THR A 156 5.19 0.90 5.94
N ASP A 157 5.31 -0.36 6.37
CA ASP A 157 5.74 -1.42 5.48
C ASP A 157 4.77 -1.71 4.34
N ASP A 158 3.52 -1.25 4.43
CA ASP A 158 2.54 -1.53 3.42
C ASP A 158 2.91 -0.85 2.09
N THR A 159 3.13 0.47 2.13
CA THR A 159 3.61 1.24 0.98
C THR A 159 5.01 0.83 0.57
N ASP A 160 5.90 0.61 1.54
CA ASP A 160 7.27 0.22 1.22
C ASP A 160 7.32 -1.09 0.43
N GLN A 161 6.61 -2.11 0.91
CA GLN A 161 6.58 -3.40 0.23
C GLN A 161 5.74 -3.35 -1.05
N MET A 162 4.76 -2.46 -1.19
CA MET A 162 4.14 -2.16 -2.49
C MET A 162 5.17 -1.64 -3.50
N ILE A 163 6.09 -0.76 -3.09
CA ILE A 163 7.18 -0.31 -3.97
C ILE A 163 8.15 -1.44 -4.29
N VAL A 164 8.43 -2.35 -3.34
CA VAL A 164 9.23 -3.57 -3.61
C VAL A 164 8.54 -4.45 -4.67
N VAL A 165 7.22 -4.64 -4.57
CA VAL A 165 6.42 -5.36 -5.57
C VAL A 165 6.52 -4.66 -6.93
N LEU A 166 6.30 -3.34 -7.00
CA LEU A 166 6.44 -2.56 -8.25
C LEU A 166 7.83 -2.74 -8.88
N LYS A 167 8.90 -2.62 -8.09
CA LYS A 167 10.29 -2.81 -8.58
C LYS A 167 10.48 -4.20 -9.20
N SER A 168 9.90 -5.23 -8.60
CA SER A 168 10.01 -6.62 -9.08
C SER A 168 9.17 -6.84 -10.34
N LEU A 169 7.91 -6.38 -10.31
CA LEU A 169 6.99 -6.47 -11.44
C LEU A 169 7.62 -5.83 -12.69
N PHE A 170 8.10 -4.60 -12.59
CA PHE A 170 8.60 -3.89 -13.76
C PHE A 170 10.00 -4.32 -14.19
N HIS A 171 10.76 -4.99 -13.32
CA HIS A 171 12.00 -5.68 -13.70
C HIS A 171 11.71 -6.97 -14.50
N CYS A 172 10.77 -7.79 -14.05
CA CYS A 172 10.50 -9.11 -14.63
C CYS A 172 9.43 -9.10 -15.73
N VAL A 173 8.37 -8.30 -15.62
CA VAL A 173 7.28 -8.26 -16.60
C VAL A 173 7.77 -7.73 -17.96
N GLY A 174 8.80 -6.88 -17.98
CA GLY A 174 9.47 -6.50 -19.22
C GLY A 174 10.05 -7.68 -20.01
N THR A 175 10.24 -8.84 -19.37
CA THR A 175 10.73 -10.07 -20.00
C THR A 175 9.64 -11.11 -20.23
N PHE A 176 8.41 -10.89 -19.73
CA PHE A 176 7.32 -11.86 -19.85
C PHE A 176 6.77 -11.92 -21.29
N PRO A 177 6.32 -13.11 -21.74
CA PRO A 177 5.73 -13.25 -23.06
C PRO A 177 4.44 -12.42 -23.17
N GLN A 178 4.37 -11.58 -24.20
CA GLN A 178 3.21 -10.71 -24.43
C GLN A 178 1.98 -11.50 -24.88
N GLU A 179 2.15 -12.51 -25.73
CA GLU A 179 1.05 -13.24 -26.39
C GLU A 179 0.78 -14.63 -25.80
N ASN A 180 1.77 -15.22 -25.13
CA ASN A 180 1.61 -16.54 -24.52
C ASN A 180 1.24 -16.42 -23.04
N SER A 181 0.72 -17.51 -22.49
CA SER A 181 0.59 -17.71 -21.04
C SER A 181 1.95 -17.52 -20.37
N ILE A 182 1.93 -16.99 -19.15
CA ILE A 182 3.12 -16.87 -18.31
C ILE A 182 3.57 -18.28 -17.95
N SER A 183 4.86 -18.60 -18.17
CA SER A 183 5.38 -19.93 -17.83
C SER A 183 5.65 -20.05 -16.33
N ASN A 184 5.82 -21.27 -15.83
CA ASN A 184 6.23 -21.48 -14.44
C ASN A 184 7.63 -20.90 -14.17
N GLU A 185 8.51 -20.91 -15.16
CA GLU A 185 9.85 -20.31 -15.08
C GLU A 185 9.78 -18.78 -14.97
N ASP A 186 8.87 -18.13 -15.71
CA ASP A 186 8.62 -16.69 -15.62
C ASP A 186 8.15 -16.30 -14.22
N LEU A 187 7.16 -17.03 -13.67
CA LEU A 187 6.68 -16.82 -12.30
C LEU A 187 7.79 -17.08 -11.27
N SER A 188 8.54 -18.18 -11.43
CA SER A 188 9.66 -18.49 -10.53
C SER A 188 10.75 -17.40 -10.56
N MET A 189 10.97 -16.73 -11.70
CA MET A 189 11.90 -15.60 -11.78
C MET A 189 11.38 -14.40 -10.98
N LEU A 190 10.10 -14.04 -11.16
CA LEU A 190 9.46 -12.96 -10.41
C LEU A 190 9.47 -13.24 -8.90
N GLU A 191 9.18 -14.46 -8.49
CA GLU A 191 9.18 -14.89 -7.09
C GLU A 191 10.54 -14.68 -6.44
N ARG A 192 11.63 -15.10 -7.11
CA ARG A 192 13.00 -14.93 -6.59
C ARG A 192 13.45 -13.48 -6.59
N ASP A 193 13.10 -12.71 -7.61
CA ASP A 193 13.42 -11.27 -7.67
C ASP A 193 12.72 -10.52 -6.53
N PHE A 194 11.42 -10.77 -6.34
CA PHE A 194 10.66 -10.20 -5.23
C PHE A 194 11.21 -10.63 -3.87
N ALA A 195 11.49 -11.92 -3.66
CA ALA A 195 12.07 -12.42 -2.42
C ALA A 195 13.44 -11.77 -2.11
N THR A 196 14.28 -11.60 -3.13
CA THR A 196 15.59 -10.93 -2.99
C THR A 196 15.43 -9.48 -2.57
N ARG A 197 14.57 -8.72 -3.24
CA ARG A 197 14.35 -7.30 -2.94
C ARG A 197 13.65 -7.10 -1.59
N LEU A 198 12.75 -8.00 -1.22
CA LEU A 198 12.07 -7.95 0.06
C LEU A 198 13.03 -8.26 1.21
N LEU A 199 13.98 -9.18 1.02
CA LEU A 199 15.05 -9.43 1.99
C LEU A 199 16.01 -8.24 2.08
N ASP A 200 16.37 -7.63 0.95
CA ASP A 200 17.20 -6.41 0.91
C ASP A 200 16.52 -5.24 1.65
N TRP A 201 15.23 -5.00 1.38
CA TRP A 201 14.44 -4.00 2.11
C TRP A 201 14.36 -4.32 3.60
N LYS A 202 14.21 -5.59 4.00
CA LYS A 202 14.23 -5.96 5.43
C LYS A 202 15.55 -5.55 6.10
N GLU A 203 16.69 -5.79 5.46
CA GLU A 203 18.01 -5.52 6.04
C GLU A 203 18.42 -4.05 5.94
N HIS A 204 17.96 -3.31 4.92
CA HIS A 204 18.49 -1.98 4.59
C HIS A 204 17.43 -0.88 4.43
N GLY A 205 16.14 -1.23 4.40
CA GLY A 205 15.05 -0.31 4.06
C GLY A 205 15.26 0.34 2.68
N PHE A 206 14.75 1.55 2.47
CA PHE A 206 15.15 2.39 1.35
C PHE A 206 16.24 3.38 1.77
N ALA A 207 17.48 3.08 1.39
CA ALA A 207 18.63 3.97 1.59
C ALA A 207 18.46 5.36 0.93
N ASP A 208 17.55 5.51 -0.04
CA ASP A 208 17.20 6.81 -0.64
C ASP A 208 16.17 7.61 0.18
N LEU A 209 15.54 7.00 1.19
CA LEU A 209 14.68 7.65 2.17
C LEU A 209 15.39 7.90 3.51
N GLY A 210 16.48 7.19 3.78
CA GLY A 210 17.25 7.33 5.02
C GLY A 210 17.11 6.15 5.95
N ASP A 211 16.43 5.11 5.48
CA ASP A 211 16.18 3.92 6.24
C ASP A 211 17.49 3.14 6.42
N GLU A 212 17.59 2.49 7.56
CA GLU A 212 18.68 1.57 7.90
C GLU A 212 18.19 0.11 7.97
N GLY A 213 16.91 -0.12 7.69
CA GLY A 213 16.23 -1.42 7.76
C GLY A 213 14.73 -1.28 7.58
N GLY A 214 14.07 -2.38 7.19
CA GLY A 214 12.61 -2.43 7.07
C GLY A 214 11.93 -2.50 8.43
N VAL A 215 10.99 -1.59 8.68
CA VAL A 215 10.23 -1.48 9.94
C VAL A 215 8.76 -1.83 9.69
N GLY A 216 7.96 -2.16 10.72
CA GLY A 216 6.52 -2.47 10.58
C GLY A 216 6.19 -3.94 10.33
N MET A 217 7.05 -4.69 9.63
CA MET A 217 6.79 -6.08 9.18
C MET A 217 5.96 -6.98 10.12
N GLY A 218 4.88 -7.53 9.56
CA GLY A 218 4.08 -8.57 10.21
C GLY A 218 4.86 -9.87 10.54
N GLN A 219 4.34 -10.63 11.51
CA GLN A 219 4.99 -11.85 12.03
C GLN A 219 5.16 -12.95 10.98
N GLN A 220 4.19 -13.12 10.09
CA GLN A 220 4.26 -14.12 9.02
C GLN A 220 5.41 -13.80 8.06
N THR A 221 5.48 -12.55 7.57
CA THR A 221 6.58 -12.06 6.72
C THR A 221 7.93 -12.25 7.41
N LYS A 222 8.07 -11.81 8.67
CA LYS A 222 9.31 -11.99 9.45
C LYS A 222 9.77 -13.45 9.50
N ARG A 223 8.86 -14.40 9.74
CA ARG A 223 9.19 -15.83 9.82
C ARG A 223 9.64 -16.40 8.47
N VAL A 224 8.99 -16.01 7.38
CA VAL A 224 9.35 -16.49 6.05
C VAL A 224 10.72 -15.94 5.64
N LEU A 225 10.97 -14.64 5.82
CA LEU A 225 12.22 -13.99 5.43
C LEU A 225 13.44 -14.44 6.26
N THR A 226 13.22 -15.00 7.44
CA THR A 226 14.29 -15.55 8.30
C THR A 226 14.48 -17.06 8.14
N SER A 227 13.69 -17.70 7.27
CA SER A 227 13.80 -19.13 6.99
C SER A 227 14.87 -19.42 5.93
N LEU A 228 15.61 -20.51 6.12
CA LEU A 228 16.67 -20.93 5.20
C LEU A 228 16.10 -21.26 3.82
N GLY A 229 16.76 -20.77 2.77
CA GLY A 229 16.36 -21.05 1.38
C GLY A 229 15.23 -20.16 0.86
N PHE A 230 14.85 -19.10 1.59
CA PHE A 230 13.75 -18.22 1.21
C PHE A 230 13.95 -17.60 -0.18
N VAL A 231 15.14 -17.07 -0.49
CA VAL A 231 15.38 -16.41 -1.78
C VAL A 231 15.38 -17.43 -2.93
N GLU A 232 15.87 -18.64 -2.69
CA GLU A 232 15.97 -19.70 -3.70
C GLU A 232 14.60 -20.33 -4.01
N HIS A 233 13.78 -20.54 -2.97
CA HIS A 233 12.50 -21.25 -3.04
C HIS A 233 11.39 -20.55 -2.22
N PRO A 234 11.04 -19.29 -2.52
CA PRO A 234 10.22 -18.45 -1.65
C PRO A 234 8.82 -19.01 -1.39
N THR A 235 8.12 -19.43 -2.45
CA THR A 235 6.77 -20.00 -2.36
C THR A 235 6.75 -21.30 -1.56
N HIS A 236 7.75 -22.16 -1.76
CA HIS A 236 7.91 -23.40 -1.00
C HIS A 236 8.17 -23.12 0.49
N VAL A 237 9.07 -22.18 0.80
CA VAL A 237 9.38 -21.80 2.19
C VAL A 237 8.16 -21.20 2.88
N ALA A 238 7.43 -20.30 2.22
CA ALA A 238 6.19 -19.74 2.75
C ALA A 238 5.14 -20.82 3.04
N GLN A 239 5.00 -21.80 2.14
CA GLN A 239 4.12 -22.94 2.33
C GLN A 239 4.53 -23.79 3.54
N GLN A 240 5.81 -24.10 3.69
CA GLN A 240 6.33 -24.83 4.85
C GLN A 240 6.06 -24.08 6.16
N VAL A 241 6.34 -22.78 6.22
CA VAL A 241 6.08 -21.94 7.40
C VAL A 241 4.59 -21.93 7.75
N TRP A 242 3.71 -21.81 6.76
CA TRP A 242 2.26 -21.85 6.96
C TRP A 242 1.79 -23.21 7.49
N GLN A 243 2.30 -24.32 6.95
CA GLN A 243 1.99 -25.68 7.41
C GLN A 243 2.48 -25.93 8.84
N GLN A 244 3.69 -25.48 9.17
CA GLN A 244 4.22 -25.53 10.55
C GLN A 244 3.36 -24.71 11.52
N GLY A 245 2.80 -23.59 11.04
CA GLY A 245 1.79 -22.79 11.72
C GLY A 245 0.39 -23.42 11.78
N LYS A 246 0.22 -24.70 11.41
CA LYS A 246 -1.05 -25.44 11.36
C LYS A 246 -2.07 -24.85 10.37
N CYS A 247 -1.61 -24.19 9.31
CA CYS A 247 -2.44 -23.62 8.26
C CYS A 247 -3.44 -22.56 8.75
N ARG A 248 -3.05 -21.76 9.75
CA ARG A 248 -3.93 -20.74 10.38
C ARG A 248 -3.58 -19.30 10.03
N ALA A 249 -2.41 -19.06 9.42
CA ALA A 249 -1.92 -17.71 9.20
C ALA A 249 -2.56 -17.09 7.93
N ALA A 250 -3.76 -16.53 8.09
CA ALA A 250 -4.50 -15.82 7.05
C ALA A 250 -4.41 -14.29 7.23
N ALA A 251 -3.17 -13.79 7.39
CA ALA A 251 -2.89 -12.38 7.59
C ALA A 251 -2.99 -11.58 6.27
N ASN A 252 -3.32 -10.30 6.34
CA ASN A 252 -3.39 -9.35 5.23
C ASN A 252 -2.01 -8.86 4.70
N GLY A 253 -0.90 -9.35 5.25
CA GLY A 253 0.44 -8.87 4.93
C GLY A 253 0.83 -8.94 3.44
N ALA A 254 0.23 -9.84 2.65
CA ALA A 254 0.37 -9.81 1.20
C ALA A 254 -0.62 -8.85 0.51
N LEU A 255 -1.86 -8.78 1.00
CA LEU A 255 -2.92 -7.94 0.44
C LEU A 255 -2.51 -6.45 0.42
N MET A 256 -1.86 -5.99 1.50
CA MET A 256 -1.39 -4.61 1.66
C MET A 256 -0.50 -4.12 0.51
N ARG A 257 0.15 -5.03 -0.23
CA ARG A 257 1.16 -4.67 -1.24
C ARG A 257 0.87 -5.18 -2.64
N THR A 258 -0.24 -5.90 -2.85
CA THR A 258 -0.55 -6.56 -4.13
C THR A 258 -1.48 -5.77 -5.03
N ALA A 259 -2.07 -4.66 -4.62
CA ALA A 259 -2.99 -3.90 -5.48
C ALA A 259 -2.38 -3.55 -6.86
N VAL A 260 -1.08 -3.23 -6.87
CA VAL A 260 -0.30 -2.86 -8.05
C VAL A 260 0.00 -4.01 -9.02
N THR A 261 -0.23 -5.27 -8.65
CA THR A 261 -0.10 -6.41 -9.59
C THR A 261 -1.19 -6.41 -10.66
N GLY A 262 -2.29 -5.66 -10.44
CA GLY A 262 -3.32 -5.41 -11.44
C GLY A 262 -2.87 -4.51 -12.60
N LEU A 263 -1.71 -3.85 -12.52
CA LEU A 263 -1.26 -2.85 -13.49
C LEU A 263 -0.66 -3.44 -14.79
N PRO A 264 0.33 -4.35 -14.77
CA PRO A 264 1.15 -4.60 -15.96
C PRO A 264 0.40 -5.25 -17.13
N PHE A 265 -0.67 -5.99 -16.83
CA PHE A 265 -1.51 -6.67 -17.80
C PHE A 265 -2.98 -6.44 -17.50
N TYR A 266 -3.37 -5.21 -17.14
CA TYR A 266 -4.74 -4.92 -16.69
C TYR A 266 -5.83 -5.35 -17.71
N TRP A 267 -5.49 -5.55 -18.98
CA TRP A 267 -6.36 -6.08 -20.05
C TRP A 267 -6.48 -7.62 -20.07
N ASP A 268 -5.63 -8.35 -19.36
CA ASP A 268 -5.59 -9.82 -19.30
C ASP A 268 -5.67 -10.28 -17.85
N LEU A 269 -6.90 -10.53 -17.39
CA LEU A 269 -7.17 -10.97 -16.02
C LEU A 269 -6.46 -12.29 -15.68
N SER A 270 -6.25 -13.19 -16.66
CA SER A 270 -5.55 -14.44 -16.38
C SER A 270 -4.10 -14.19 -15.93
N LYS A 271 -3.40 -13.28 -16.60
CA LYS A 271 -2.04 -12.87 -16.24
C LYS A 271 -2.02 -12.12 -14.91
N VAL A 272 -2.95 -11.19 -14.70
CA VAL A 272 -3.10 -10.48 -13.43
C VAL A 272 -3.23 -11.47 -12.28
N ASN A 273 -4.11 -12.46 -12.40
CA ASN A 273 -4.37 -13.42 -11.34
C ASN A 273 -3.17 -14.33 -11.04
N GLN A 274 -2.47 -14.81 -12.09
CA GLN A 274 -1.27 -15.63 -11.94
C GLN A 274 -0.13 -14.88 -11.25
N ILE A 275 0.15 -13.64 -11.68
CA ILE A 275 1.17 -12.77 -11.08
C ILE A 275 0.84 -12.47 -9.62
N THR A 276 -0.42 -12.11 -9.37
CA THR A 276 -0.89 -11.74 -8.03
C THR A 276 -0.79 -12.92 -7.06
N ALA A 277 -1.24 -14.10 -7.48
CA ALA A 277 -1.15 -15.31 -6.68
C ALA A 277 0.32 -15.67 -6.39
N SER A 278 1.19 -15.63 -7.40
CA SER A 278 2.61 -15.91 -7.26
C SER A 278 3.30 -14.95 -6.27
N ILE A 279 3.09 -13.63 -6.39
CA ILE A 279 3.61 -12.63 -5.45
C ILE A 279 3.06 -12.86 -4.03
N CYS A 280 1.77 -13.11 -3.86
CA CYS A 280 1.18 -13.40 -2.54
C CYS A 280 1.85 -14.62 -1.91
N GLN A 281 1.94 -15.72 -2.66
CA GLN A 281 2.44 -17.01 -2.19
C GLN A 281 3.93 -17.00 -1.82
N THR A 282 4.70 -16.00 -2.27
CA THR A 282 6.10 -15.84 -1.80
C THR A 282 6.21 -15.69 -0.28
N THR A 283 5.16 -15.25 0.42
CA THR A 283 5.19 -15.05 1.88
C THR A 283 3.94 -15.54 2.60
N HIS A 284 2.80 -15.54 1.91
CA HIS A 284 1.50 -15.92 2.45
C HIS A 284 0.90 -17.01 1.58
N ALA A 285 1.09 -18.26 2.00
CA ALA A 285 0.59 -19.44 1.30
C ALA A 285 -0.89 -19.75 1.57
N ASP A 286 -1.53 -19.05 2.53
CA ASP A 286 -2.93 -19.31 2.88
C ASP A 286 -3.87 -18.94 1.71
N PRO A 287 -4.73 -19.88 1.25
CA PRO A 287 -5.66 -19.62 0.15
C PRO A 287 -6.56 -18.39 0.35
N LYS A 288 -6.90 -18.05 1.60
CA LYS A 288 -7.74 -16.89 1.92
C LYS A 288 -7.02 -15.58 1.61
N CYS A 289 -5.70 -15.55 1.88
CA CYS A 289 -4.85 -14.41 1.55
C CYS A 289 -4.69 -14.29 0.02
N VAL A 290 -4.47 -15.42 -0.68
CA VAL A 290 -4.38 -15.45 -2.14
C VAL A 290 -5.66 -14.94 -2.79
N ALA A 291 -6.83 -15.44 -2.38
CA ALA A 291 -8.12 -14.99 -2.87
C ALA A 291 -8.33 -13.49 -2.62
N SER A 292 -7.90 -12.99 -1.45
CA SER A 292 -8.01 -11.56 -1.14
C SER A 292 -7.17 -10.69 -2.08
N CYS A 293 -5.90 -11.07 -2.28
CA CYS A 293 -4.98 -10.37 -3.18
C CYS A 293 -5.51 -10.40 -4.62
N VAL A 294 -5.96 -11.56 -5.10
CA VAL A 294 -6.51 -11.74 -6.45
C VAL A 294 -7.77 -10.89 -6.65
N SER A 295 -8.68 -10.83 -5.68
CA SER A 295 -9.87 -9.98 -5.75
C SER A 295 -9.48 -8.51 -5.91
N MET A 296 -8.58 -8.01 -5.06
CA MET A 296 -8.10 -6.63 -5.12
C MET A 296 -7.43 -6.29 -6.46
N ALA A 297 -6.50 -7.12 -6.93
CA ALA A 297 -5.81 -6.89 -8.19
C ALA A 297 -6.75 -6.99 -9.41
N THR A 298 -7.74 -7.90 -9.36
CA THR A 298 -8.78 -8.02 -10.39
C THR A 298 -9.66 -6.77 -10.43
N LEU A 299 -10.07 -6.25 -9.26
CA LEU A 299 -10.81 -4.98 -9.18
C LEU A 299 -10.04 -3.83 -9.81
N VAL A 300 -8.75 -3.68 -9.46
CA VAL A 300 -7.87 -2.67 -10.08
C VAL A 300 -7.85 -2.83 -11.60
N ALA A 301 -7.62 -4.05 -12.10
CA ALA A 301 -7.57 -4.31 -13.54
C ALA A 301 -8.89 -3.96 -14.24
N LEU A 302 -10.03 -4.38 -13.67
CA LEU A 302 -11.37 -4.08 -14.18
C LEU A 302 -11.66 -2.57 -14.20
N LEU A 303 -11.30 -1.85 -13.12
CA LEU A 303 -11.46 -0.40 -13.06
C LEU A 303 -10.62 0.30 -14.14
N LEU A 304 -9.40 -0.16 -14.42
CA LEU A 304 -8.56 0.44 -15.47
C LEU A 304 -9.06 0.15 -16.89
N GLN A 305 -9.80 -0.95 -17.10
CA GLN A 305 -10.36 -1.29 -18.42
C GLN A 305 -11.56 -0.43 -18.83
N ARG A 306 -12.27 0.20 -17.88
CA ARG A 306 -13.54 0.87 -18.15
C ARG A 306 -13.37 2.37 -18.27
N LYS A 307 -14.05 2.99 -19.24
CA LYS A 307 -14.15 4.46 -19.33
C LYS A 307 -14.93 5.05 -18.16
N ASP A 308 -14.80 6.36 -17.92
CA ASP A 308 -15.61 7.07 -16.92
C ASP A 308 -17.11 6.89 -17.21
N GLU A 309 -17.52 6.98 -18.47
CA GLU A 309 -18.92 6.79 -18.89
C GLU A 309 -19.40 5.35 -18.70
N GLU A 310 -18.50 4.36 -18.85
CA GLU A 310 -18.81 2.94 -18.72
C GLU A 310 -18.88 2.49 -17.26
N ILE A 311 -18.08 3.08 -16.38
CA ILE A 311 -18.24 2.91 -14.93
C ILE A 311 -19.54 3.59 -14.46
N GLY A 312 -20.02 4.57 -15.23
CA GLY A 312 -21.14 5.40 -14.83
C GLY A 312 -20.75 6.34 -13.70
N LEU A 313 -19.49 6.79 -13.66
CA LEU A 313 -18.99 7.71 -12.63
C LEU A 313 -19.94 8.92 -12.53
N GLU A 314 -20.49 9.13 -11.34
CA GLU A 314 -21.44 10.21 -11.04
C GLU A 314 -22.79 10.11 -11.79
N THR A 315 -23.18 8.91 -12.19
CA THR A 315 -24.50 8.63 -12.80
C THR A 315 -25.40 7.84 -11.84
N GLU A 316 -26.69 7.72 -12.17
CA GLU A 316 -27.66 6.94 -11.38
C GLU A 316 -27.34 5.43 -11.33
N ASN A 317 -26.57 4.90 -12.29
CA ASN A 317 -26.24 3.47 -12.39
C ASN A 317 -24.89 3.11 -11.74
N ASP A 318 -24.18 4.10 -11.21
CA ASP A 318 -22.82 3.98 -10.69
C ASP A 318 -22.66 2.85 -9.65
N ALA A 319 -23.57 2.79 -8.69
CA ALA A 319 -23.56 1.76 -7.65
C ALA A 319 -23.76 0.35 -8.22
N GLN A 320 -24.61 0.19 -9.24
CA GLN A 320 -24.86 -1.11 -9.87
C GLN A 320 -23.65 -1.60 -10.66
N THR A 321 -22.99 -0.69 -11.40
CA THR A 321 -21.77 -1.02 -12.13
C THR A 321 -20.66 -1.47 -11.19
N ILE A 322 -20.45 -0.74 -10.09
CA ILE A 322 -19.43 -1.08 -9.10
C ILE A 322 -19.73 -2.41 -8.43
N GLU A 323 -20.98 -2.70 -8.07
CA GLU A 323 -21.33 -4.00 -7.50
C GLU A 323 -21.10 -5.14 -8.50
N ALA A 324 -21.34 -4.91 -9.80
CA ALA A 324 -21.02 -5.90 -10.83
C ALA A 324 -19.50 -6.16 -10.94
N LEU A 325 -18.66 -5.12 -10.87
CA LEU A 325 -17.20 -5.28 -10.87
C LEU A 325 -16.70 -6.00 -9.60
N ILE A 326 -17.28 -5.67 -8.44
CA ILE A 326 -17.03 -6.38 -7.18
C ILE A 326 -17.36 -7.86 -7.35
N GLN A 327 -18.56 -8.19 -7.83
CA GLN A 327 -18.98 -9.57 -8.03
C GLN A 327 -18.06 -10.33 -8.98
N GLU A 328 -17.69 -9.72 -10.12
CA GLU A 328 -16.76 -10.34 -11.08
C GLU A 328 -15.40 -10.65 -10.45
N SER A 329 -14.86 -9.73 -9.64
CA SER A 329 -13.60 -9.95 -8.93
C SER A 329 -13.67 -11.06 -7.89
N LEU A 330 -14.80 -11.19 -7.20
CA LEU A 330 -15.03 -12.20 -6.17
C LEU A 330 -15.22 -13.59 -6.80
N ASP A 331 -15.92 -13.66 -7.93
CA ASP A 331 -16.09 -14.90 -8.70
C ASP A 331 -14.76 -15.42 -9.23
N VAL A 332 -13.84 -14.54 -9.60
CA VAL A 332 -12.46 -14.90 -9.96
C VAL A 332 -11.68 -15.38 -8.73
N ALA A 333 -11.72 -14.62 -7.63
CA ALA A 333 -10.98 -14.91 -6.41
C ALA A 333 -11.41 -16.22 -5.72
N SER A 334 -12.71 -16.54 -5.75
CA SER A 334 -13.27 -17.76 -5.16
C SER A 334 -12.65 -19.05 -5.71
N ARG A 335 -12.08 -19.02 -6.93
CA ARG A 335 -11.40 -20.16 -7.57
C ARG A 335 -10.06 -20.50 -6.93
N TYR A 336 -9.51 -19.60 -6.12
CA TYR A 336 -8.27 -19.79 -5.36
C TYR A 336 -8.52 -20.40 -3.98
N LEU A 337 -9.78 -20.55 -3.57
CA LEU A 337 -10.16 -21.17 -2.31
C LEU A 337 -10.29 -22.69 -2.46
N PRO A 338 -10.17 -23.45 -1.36
CA PRO A 338 -10.52 -24.86 -1.36
C PRO A 338 -11.96 -25.07 -1.85
N ASP A 339 -12.19 -26.21 -2.51
CA ASP A 339 -13.52 -26.66 -2.92
C ASP A 339 -14.30 -27.21 -1.71
N GLU A 340 -14.51 -26.34 -0.73
CA GLU A 340 -15.22 -26.58 0.51
C GLU A 340 -16.29 -25.52 0.68
N GLU A 341 -17.55 -25.93 0.89
CA GLU A 341 -18.68 -25.02 1.05
C GLU A 341 -18.45 -24.00 2.17
N SER A 342 -17.81 -24.42 3.27
CA SER A 342 -17.47 -23.54 4.39
C SER A 342 -16.47 -22.44 4.01
N ALA A 343 -15.47 -22.75 3.19
CA ALA A 343 -14.48 -21.75 2.77
C ALA A 343 -15.11 -20.69 1.86
N GLN A 344 -16.01 -21.12 0.97
CA GLN A 344 -16.76 -20.23 0.09
C GLN A 344 -17.78 -19.38 0.86
N ALA A 345 -18.49 -19.99 1.82
CA ALA A 345 -19.45 -19.30 2.66
C ALA A 345 -18.79 -18.23 3.54
N GLU A 346 -17.66 -18.55 4.18
CA GLU A 346 -16.89 -17.59 4.96
C GLU A 346 -16.42 -16.42 4.11
N PHE A 347 -15.84 -16.69 2.92
CA PHE A 347 -15.39 -15.64 2.02
C PHE A 347 -16.52 -14.67 1.68
N LYS A 348 -17.68 -15.21 1.24
CA LYS A 348 -18.87 -14.42 0.90
C LYS A 348 -19.41 -13.62 2.08
N ASP A 349 -19.42 -14.21 3.28
CA ASP A 349 -19.89 -13.52 4.49
C ASP A 349 -19.11 -12.23 4.73
N TYR A 350 -17.77 -12.26 4.71
CA TYR A 350 -16.98 -11.05 4.90
C TYR A 350 -17.11 -10.04 3.75
N VAL A 351 -16.97 -10.50 2.50
CA VAL A 351 -16.80 -9.61 1.33
C VAL A 351 -18.10 -9.15 0.70
N GLN A 352 -19.23 -9.81 0.98
CA GLN A 352 -20.56 -9.42 0.49
C GLN A 352 -21.51 -8.98 1.60
N VAL A 353 -21.48 -9.63 2.78
CA VAL A 353 -22.45 -9.36 3.86
C VAL A 353 -21.89 -8.36 4.87
N GLN A 354 -20.76 -8.66 5.48
CA GLN A 354 -20.16 -7.80 6.51
C GLN A 354 -19.63 -6.50 5.90
N SER A 355 -19.06 -6.53 4.69
CA SER A 355 -18.57 -5.34 3.98
C SER A 355 -19.64 -4.30 3.60
N GLN A 356 -20.91 -4.53 3.95
CA GLN A 356 -21.97 -3.53 3.83
C GLN A 356 -21.81 -2.39 4.85
N THR A 357 -21.18 -2.65 6.00
CA THR A 357 -20.94 -1.63 7.05
C THR A 357 -19.61 -1.90 7.75
N LEU A 358 -18.92 -0.84 8.19
CA LEU A 358 -17.69 -1.01 8.98
C LEU A 358 -17.95 -1.67 10.34
N GLU A 359 -19.10 -1.41 10.95
CA GLU A 359 -19.52 -2.03 12.21
C GLU A 359 -19.53 -3.55 12.13
N ALA A 360 -20.08 -4.11 11.05
CA ALA A 360 -20.18 -5.56 10.88
C ALA A 360 -18.84 -6.26 10.65
N LEU A 361 -17.81 -5.53 10.18
CA LEU A 361 -16.47 -6.07 10.00
C LEU A 361 -15.69 -6.20 11.31
N GLU A 362 -16.12 -5.51 12.38
CA GLU A 362 -15.47 -5.52 13.69
C GLU A 362 -13.93 -5.35 13.58
N LEU A 363 -13.50 -4.28 12.91
CA LEU A 363 -12.09 -4.10 12.50
C LEU A 363 -11.10 -4.08 13.66
N ASP A 364 -11.54 -3.70 14.86
CA ASP A 364 -10.72 -3.67 16.07
C ASP A 364 -10.82 -4.91 16.97
N ASP A 365 -11.46 -5.99 16.51
CA ASP A 365 -11.48 -7.26 17.24
C ASP A 365 -10.05 -7.80 17.42
N PRO A 366 -9.54 -7.89 18.66
CA PRO A 366 -8.16 -8.32 18.92
C PRO A 366 -7.88 -9.77 18.50
N SER A 367 -8.91 -10.59 18.29
CA SER A 367 -8.74 -11.98 17.86
C SER A 367 -8.43 -12.12 16.36
N SER A 368 -8.74 -11.09 15.57
CA SER A 368 -8.75 -11.15 14.11
C SER A 368 -8.31 -9.85 13.41
N ILE A 369 -7.62 -8.95 14.12
CA ILE A 369 -7.23 -7.61 13.66
C ILE A 369 -6.61 -7.59 12.25
N GLY A 370 -5.61 -8.44 11.99
CA GLY A 370 -4.94 -8.54 10.69
C GLY A 370 -5.56 -9.58 9.74
N TYR A 371 -6.83 -9.95 9.93
CA TYR A 371 -7.46 -10.98 9.10
C TYR A 371 -7.74 -10.47 7.68
N THR A 372 -7.22 -11.20 6.68
CA THR A 372 -7.25 -10.75 5.27
C THR A 372 -8.63 -10.44 4.71
N TYR A 373 -9.69 -11.13 5.15
CA TYR A 373 -11.04 -10.87 4.66
C TYR A 373 -11.69 -9.63 5.28
N LYS A 374 -11.35 -9.29 6.54
CA LYS A 374 -11.77 -8.01 7.13
C LYS A 374 -11.15 -6.85 6.36
N CYS A 375 -9.87 -6.97 6.03
CA CYS A 375 -9.16 -5.97 5.25
C CYS A 375 -9.70 -5.81 3.82
N LEU A 376 -9.90 -6.91 3.08
CA LEU A 376 -10.55 -6.84 1.77
C LEU A 376 -11.97 -6.27 1.89
N GLY A 377 -12.73 -6.67 2.90
CA GLY A 377 -14.07 -6.16 3.19
C GLY A 377 -14.08 -4.65 3.42
N ALA A 378 -13.10 -4.09 4.14
CA ALA A 378 -12.93 -2.65 4.33
C ALA A 378 -12.63 -1.93 3.01
N GLY A 379 -11.80 -2.53 2.14
CA GLY A 379 -11.56 -2.05 0.78
C GLY A 379 -12.82 -1.99 -0.08
N ILE A 380 -13.60 -3.06 -0.08
CA ILE A 380 -14.88 -3.16 -0.81
C ILE A 380 -15.90 -2.15 -0.26
N TRP A 381 -15.99 -2.02 1.07
CA TRP A 381 -16.80 -0.98 1.72
C TRP A 381 -16.39 0.41 1.23
N GLY A 382 -15.09 0.71 1.21
CA GLY A 382 -14.57 1.99 0.73
C GLY A 382 -14.94 2.25 -0.73
N LEU A 383 -14.81 1.24 -1.59
CA LEU A 383 -15.24 1.35 -2.99
C LEU A 383 -16.75 1.65 -3.12
N ARG A 384 -17.61 1.01 -2.31
CA ARG A 384 -19.05 1.32 -2.29
C ARG A 384 -19.36 2.72 -1.76
N ALA A 385 -18.61 3.19 -0.75
CA ALA A 385 -18.76 4.53 -0.18
C ALA A 385 -18.46 5.66 -1.18
N THR A 386 -17.86 5.35 -2.34
CA THR A 386 -17.60 6.31 -3.43
C THR A 386 -18.65 6.27 -4.54
N THR A 387 -19.71 5.48 -4.38
CA THR A 387 -20.78 5.38 -5.38
C THR A 387 -21.82 6.48 -5.21
N GLY A 388 -22.39 6.93 -6.32
CA GLY A 388 -23.41 7.97 -6.36
C GLY A 388 -22.97 9.22 -7.12
N THR A 389 -23.86 10.20 -7.22
CA THR A 389 -23.55 11.49 -7.86
C THR A 389 -22.71 12.35 -6.92
N THR A 390 -21.94 13.31 -7.45
CA THR A 390 -21.22 14.31 -6.61
C THR A 390 -22.16 15.20 -5.79
N THR A 391 -23.45 15.22 -6.12
CA THR A 391 -24.50 15.87 -5.33
C THR A 391 -25.15 14.95 -4.30
N ASP A 392 -24.83 13.65 -4.31
CA ASP A 392 -25.33 12.67 -3.35
C ASP A 392 -24.54 12.81 -2.04
N PRO A 393 -25.19 13.15 -0.92
CA PRO A 393 -24.54 13.23 0.38
C PRO A 393 -23.92 11.91 0.87
N SER A 394 -24.29 10.78 0.26
CA SER A 394 -23.73 9.46 0.57
C SER A 394 -22.45 9.13 -0.19
N CYS A 395 -22.10 9.88 -1.24
CA CYS A 395 -20.86 9.72 -1.98
C CYS A 395 -19.71 10.42 -1.23
N MET A 396 -18.84 9.63 -0.61
CA MET A 396 -17.74 10.13 0.20
C MET A 396 -16.55 10.58 -0.66
N THR A 397 -16.02 11.75 -0.31
CA THR A 397 -14.67 12.18 -0.72
C THR A 397 -13.61 11.24 -0.15
N PHE A 398 -12.38 11.33 -0.67
CA PHE A 398 -11.28 10.48 -0.20
C PHE A 398 -11.02 10.67 1.29
N ASP A 399 -10.95 11.92 1.76
CA ASP A 399 -10.71 12.23 3.15
C ASP A 399 -11.86 11.76 4.04
N GLU A 400 -13.13 11.97 3.67
CA GLU A 400 -14.28 11.46 4.43
C GLU A 400 -14.25 9.92 4.57
N MET A 401 -13.95 9.20 3.48
CA MET A 401 -13.85 7.74 3.49
C MET A 401 -12.71 7.27 4.41
N ILE A 402 -11.51 7.84 4.25
CA ILE A 402 -10.34 7.47 5.05
C ILE A 402 -10.57 7.81 6.53
N GLN A 403 -11.09 9.00 6.87
CA GLN A 403 -11.42 9.38 8.25
C GLN A 403 -12.38 8.38 8.90
N THR A 404 -13.45 8.01 8.18
CA THR A 404 -14.48 7.10 8.67
C THR A 404 -13.91 5.71 8.96
N LEU A 405 -13.03 5.24 8.07
CA LEU A 405 -12.38 3.92 8.19
C LEU A 405 -11.34 3.89 9.31
N VAL A 406 -10.39 4.84 9.33
CA VAL A 406 -9.32 4.83 10.35
C VAL A 406 -9.86 5.10 11.76
N SER A 407 -11.02 5.74 11.87
CA SER A 407 -11.72 5.94 13.16
C SER A 407 -12.20 4.63 13.80
N GLN A 408 -12.27 3.53 13.06
CA GLN A 408 -12.57 2.21 13.61
C GLN A 408 -11.38 1.62 14.39
N GLY A 409 -10.16 2.13 14.20
CA GLY A 409 -8.95 1.50 14.74
C GLY A 409 -8.69 0.15 14.09
N GLY A 410 -8.17 -0.80 14.86
CA GLY A 410 -7.79 -2.11 14.32
C GLY A 410 -6.55 -2.03 13.45
N ASP A 411 -6.50 -2.77 12.35
CA ASP A 411 -5.38 -2.74 11.40
C ASP A 411 -5.52 -1.59 10.38
N ALA A 412 -5.56 -0.38 10.93
CA ALA A 412 -6.11 0.79 10.24
C ALA A 412 -5.27 1.26 9.05
N ASP A 413 -3.94 1.18 9.09
CA ASP A 413 -3.04 1.48 7.97
C ASP A 413 -3.30 0.59 6.77
N THR A 414 -3.33 -0.73 6.96
CA THR A 414 -3.59 -1.67 5.87
C THR A 414 -5.02 -1.57 5.34
N ASN A 415 -6.01 -1.46 6.22
CA ASN A 415 -7.41 -1.28 5.81
C ASN A 415 -7.59 0.00 4.99
N ALA A 416 -6.98 1.11 5.43
CA ALA A 416 -7.02 2.39 4.74
C ALA A 416 -6.24 2.37 3.43
N MET A 417 -5.11 1.66 3.36
CA MET A 417 -4.34 1.51 2.13
C MET A 417 -5.14 0.79 1.04
N VAL A 418 -5.83 -0.30 1.38
CA VAL A 418 -6.65 -1.06 0.41
C VAL A 418 -7.83 -0.21 -0.07
N ALA A 419 -8.57 0.42 0.86
CA ALA A 419 -9.69 1.30 0.51
C ALA A 419 -9.23 2.52 -0.30
N GLY A 420 -8.16 3.19 0.14
CA GLY A 420 -7.58 4.34 -0.53
C GLY A 420 -7.05 4.03 -1.92
N GLY A 421 -6.44 2.85 -2.09
CA GLY A 421 -6.00 2.35 -3.40
C GLY A 421 -7.15 2.15 -4.38
N LEU A 422 -8.25 1.49 -3.95
CA LEU A 422 -9.44 1.32 -4.80
C LEU A 422 -10.10 2.66 -5.13
N TRP A 423 -10.22 3.55 -4.14
CA TRP A 423 -10.74 4.90 -4.33
C TRP A 423 -9.93 5.65 -5.39
N GLY A 424 -8.60 5.67 -5.23
CA GLY A 424 -7.68 6.36 -6.13
C GLY A 424 -7.64 5.73 -7.53
N CYS A 425 -7.71 4.41 -7.63
CA CYS A 425 -7.81 3.70 -8.90
C CYS A 425 -9.11 4.02 -9.64
N ARG A 426 -10.20 4.28 -8.92
CA ARG A 426 -11.49 4.61 -9.52
C ARG A 426 -11.59 6.09 -9.92
N ARG A 427 -11.29 6.99 -8.98
CA ARG A 427 -11.53 8.45 -9.10
C ARG A 427 -10.34 9.21 -9.69
N GLY A 428 -9.15 8.62 -9.67
CA GLY A 428 -7.93 9.23 -10.18
C GLY A 428 -7.22 10.15 -9.19
N PHE A 429 -5.94 10.39 -9.44
CA PHE A 429 -5.05 11.20 -8.62
C PHE A 429 -5.54 12.64 -8.44
N ARG A 430 -6.16 13.24 -9.46
CA ARG A 430 -6.59 14.66 -9.41
C ARG A 430 -7.62 14.95 -8.33
N GLN A 431 -8.34 13.92 -7.87
CA GLN A 431 -9.36 14.05 -6.85
C GLN A 431 -8.84 13.77 -5.43
N LEU A 432 -7.59 13.31 -5.29
CA LEU A 432 -6.98 13.11 -3.98
C LEU A 432 -6.70 14.49 -3.32
N PRO A 433 -6.75 14.58 -1.97
CA PRO A 433 -6.53 15.84 -1.28
C PRO A 433 -5.10 16.36 -1.49
N SER A 434 -4.95 17.43 -2.26
CA SER A 434 -3.63 18.02 -2.59
C SER A 434 -2.83 18.43 -1.35
N GLU A 435 -3.52 18.86 -0.28
CA GLU A 435 -2.90 19.19 1.00
C GLU A 435 -2.29 17.97 1.68
N TRP A 436 -2.92 16.80 1.58
CA TRP A 436 -2.39 15.56 2.15
C TRP A 436 -1.19 15.06 1.36
N ILE A 437 -1.24 15.16 0.03
CA ILE A 437 -0.10 14.83 -0.84
C ILE A 437 1.09 15.73 -0.51
N ALA A 438 0.87 17.03 -0.29
CA ALA A 438 1.92 17.97 0.07
C ALA A 438 2.55 17.69 1.45
N GLN A 439 1.82 16.99 2.33
CA GLN A 439 2.27 16.63 3.68
C GLN A 439 3.06 15.31 3.71
N LEU A 440 2.96 14.46 2.68
CA LEU A 440 3.73 13.22 2.60
C LEU A 440 5.25 13.52 2.54
N PRO A 441 6.06 13.03 3.50
CA PRO A 441 7.49 13.34 3.58
C PRO A 441 8.30 12.97 2.33
N HIS A 442 7.82 11.98 1.57
CA HIS A 442 8.52 11.35 0.46
C HIS A 442 7.73 11.40 -0.87
N ALA A 443 6.78 12.34 -1.02
CA ALA A 443 5.93 12.45 -2.21
C ALA A 443 6.72 12.52 -3.54
N ALA A 444 7.82 13.29 -3.59
CA ALA A 444 8.64 13.40 -4.80
C ALA A 444 9.34 12.08 -5.17
N TRP A 445 9.74 11.30 -4.16
CA TRP A 445 10.35 9.98 -4.34
C TRP A 445 9.31 8.98 -4.85
N LEU A 446 8.10 9.02 -4.30
CA LEU A 446 6.98 8.21 -4.77
C LEU A 446 6.59 8.57 -6.21
N GLU A 447 6.53 9.85 -6.54
CA GLU A 447 6.26 10.32 -7.91
C GLU A 447 7.29 9.77 -8.91
N ALA A 448 8.56 9.71 -8.54
CA ALA A 448 9.58 9.12 -9.41
C ALA A 448 9.30 7.64 -9.74
N HIS A 449 8.77 6.88 -8.79
CA HIS A 449 8.30 5.51 -9.01
C HIS A 449 7.04 5.47 -9.87
N VAL A 450 6.05 6.34 -9.61
CA VAL A 450 4.84 6.45 -10.44
C VAL A 450 5.20 6.76 -11.90
N GLN A 451 6.09 7.72 -12.15
CA GLN A 451 6.52 8.08 -13.51
C GLN A 451 7.15 6.90 -14.25
N LYS A 452 7.91 6.04 -13.54
CA LYS A 452 8.46 4.79 -14.10
C LYS A 452 7.34 3.83 -14.49
N VAL A 453 6.34 3.64 -13.63
CA VAL A 453 5.16 2.81 -13.92
C VAL A 453 4.41 3.33 -15.14
N LEU A 454 4.11 4.64 -15.19
CA LEU A 454 3.42 5.25 -16.32
C LEU A 454 4.19 5.15 -17.63
N PHE A 455 5.52 5.28 -17.59
CA PHE A 455 6.36 5.06 -18.77
C PHE A 455 6.25 3.62 -19.28
N LEU A 456 6.38 2.64 -18.38
CA LEU A 456 6.40 1.22 -18.74
C LEU A 456 5.04 0.70 -19.21
N LEU A 457 3.95 1.38 -18.85
CA LEU A 457 2.61 1.12 -19.35
C LEU A 457 2.26 1.90 -20.63
N ASP A 458 3.20 2.67 -21.19
CA ASP A 458 2.96 3.58 -22.32
C ASP A 458 1.80 4.56 -22.07
N LEU A 459 1.75 5.14 -20.87
CA LEU A 459 0.71 6.08 -20.42
C LEU A 459 1.21 7.53 -20.34
N LEU A 460 2.50 7.78 -20.57
CA LEU A 460 3.01 9.15 -20.63
C LEU A 460 2.58 9.87 -21.92
N PRO A 461 2.28 11.18 -21.85
CA PRO A 461 1.97 11.94 -23.05
C PRO A 461 3.16 11.90 -24.03
N PRO A 462 2.90 11.85 -25.35
CA PRO A 462 3.97 11.89 -26.33
C PRO A 462 4.83 13.15 -26.13
N VAL A 463 6.16 12.98 -26.12
CA VAL A 463 7.08 14.12 -26.07
C VAL A 463 6.76 15.00 -27.26
N ARG A 464 6.35 16.24 -27.02
CA ARG A 464 6.18 17.22 -28.11
C ARG A 464 7.54 17.37 -28.77
N GLU A 465 7.70 16.87 -29.99
CA GLU A 465 8.83 17.21 -30.82
C GLU A 465 8.84 18.74 -30.94
N ASN A 466 9.91 19.38 -30.47
CA ASN A 466 10.16 20.78 -30.76
C ASN A 466 10.35 20.90 -32.26
N THR A 467 9.27 21.12 -33.01
CA THR A 467 9.29 21.54 -34.41
C THR A 467 9.72 23.01 -34.49
N ASN A 468 10.91 23.31 -33.97
CA ASN A 468 11.70 24.44 -34.41
C ASN A 468 12.54 23.98 -35.61
N GLU A 469 11.87 23.54 -36.67
CA GLU A 469 12.39 23.79 -38.01
C GLU A 469 12.18 25.28 -38.27
N SER A 470 13.13 26.08 -37.79
CA SER A 470 13.33 27.42 -38.27
C SER A 470 13.41 27.37 -39.79
N LYS A 471 12.34 27.81 -40.44
CA LYS A 471 12.35 28.29 -41.82
C LYS A 471 13.47 29.33 -41.94
N VAL A 472 14.64 28.87 -42.35
CA VAL A 472 15.66 29.72 -42.96
C VAL A 472 15.17 29.93 -44.39
N SER A 473 14.41 31.00 -44.59
CA SER A 473 14.17 31.62 -45.89
C SER A 473 14.88 32.95 -45.91
#